data_AF-A0A815IMM7-F1
#
_entry.id   AF-A0A815IMM7-F1
#
_cell.length_a   1.000
_cell.length_b   1.000
_cell.length_c   1.000
_cell.angle_alpha   90.00
_cell.angle_beta   90.00
_cell.angle_gamma   90.00
#
_symmetry.space_group_name_H-M   'P 1'
#
loop_
_entity.id
_entity.type
_entity.pdbx_description
1 polymer ?
#
loop_
_entity_poly.entity_id
_entity_poly.type
_entity_poly.pdbx_seq_one_letter_code
_entity_poly.pdbx_strand_id
1 'polypeptide(L)'
;MMCWLKSFISFSVVLNTLIIADNPCRFEHTKGIIDLTSLGRTDGTAAYPDEESSPPTEFIYSYNPCKPFSEEYDCIDVAVCQCL
;
A
#
# COMPACT_ATOMS: atom_id res chain seq x y z
N MET A 1 1.81 2.78 -19.71
CA MET A 1 2.69 3.62 -18.88
C MET A 1 3.92 2.81 -18.50
N MET A 2 4.97 3.42 -17.95
CA MET A 2 6.08 2.69 -17.31
C MET A 2 6.09 3.07 -15.83
N CYS A 3 5.87 2.09 -14.95
CA CYS A 3 5.74 2.31 -13.51
C CYS A 3 6.97 1.78 -12.80
N TRP A 4 7.52 2.54 -11.86
CA TRP A 4 8.80 2.18 -11.22
C TRP A 4 8.61 1.99 -9.72
N LEU A 5 9.08 0.84 -9.24
CA LEU A 5 9.28 0.63 -7.80
C LEU A 5 10.48 1.49 -7.37
N LYS A 6 10.26 2.56 -6.59
CA LYS A 6 11.38 3.23 -5.91
C LYS A 6 11.96 2.27 -4.87
N SER A 7 13.06 1.63 -5.26
CA SER A 7 13.82 0.67 -4.48
C SER A 7 14.11 1.21 -3.07
N PHE A 8 13.51 0.60 -2.06
CA PHE A 8 13.79 0.92 -0.66
C PHE A 8 15.15 0.35 -0.27
N ILE A 9 16.01 1.23 0.24
CA ILE A 9 17.32 0.90 0.82
C ILE A 9 17.10 -0.07 1.99
N SER A 10 17.72 -1.23 1.93
CA SER A 10 17.71 -2.24 3.00
C SER A 10 18.47 -1.73 4.22
N PHE A 11 17.74 -1.17 5.19
CA PHE A 11 18.22 -0.99 6.56
C PHE A 11 17.78 -2.19 7.39
N SER A 12 18.71 -3.07 7.75
CA SER A 12 18.48 -4.14 8.72
C SER A 12 18.35 -3.53 10.12
N VAL A 13 17.12 -3.26 10.54
CA VAL A 13 16.80 -2.99 11.94
C VAL A 13 16.33 -4.29 12.58
N VAL A 14 17.16 -4.84 13.47
CA VAL A 14 16.76 -5.94 14.35
C VAL A 14 15.78 -5.37 15.37
N LEU A 15 14.47 -5.52 15.12
CA LEU A 15 13.42 -5.18 16.08
C LEU A 15 12.77 -6.46 16.60
N ASN A 16 13.17 -6.86 17.81
CA ASN A 16 12.67 -8.02 18.55
C ASN A 16 11.25 -7.80 19.11
N THR A 17 10.29 -7.56 18.23
CA THR A 17 8.86 -7.77 18.51
C THR A 17 8.18 -8.08 17.19
N LEU A 18 7.95 -9.37 16.89
CA LEU A 18 6.95 -9.77 15.90
C LEU A 18 5.58 -9.38 16.47
N ILE A 19 5.17 -8.14 16.24
CA ILE A 19 3.75 -7.85 16.14
C ILE A 19 3.37 -8.36 14.76
N ILE A 20 3.11 -9.68 14.65
CA ILE A 20 2.26 -10.17 13.57
C ILE A 20 0.91 -9.55 13.91
N ALA A 21 0.61 -8.39 13.32
CA ALA A 21 -0.72 -7.84 13.43
C ALA A 21 -1.63 -8.87 12.74
N ASP A 22 -2.46 -9.57 13.52
CA ASP A 22 -3.46 -10.54 13.02
C ASP A 22 -4.37 -9.92 11.94
N ASN A 23 -4.40 -8.59 11.85
CA ASN A 23 -4.86 -7.85 10.70
C ASN A 23 -4.07 -6.53 10.57
N PRO A 24 -3.22 -6.32 9.53
CA PRO A 24 -2.44 -5.09 9.37
C PRO A 24 -3.30 -3.83 9.15
N CYS A 25 -4.62 -4.00 9.00
CA CYS A 25 -5.58 -2.90 8.85
C CYS A 25 -6.53 -2.68 10.02
N ARG A 26 -6.29 -3.36 11.12
CA ARG A 26 -7.04 -3.16 12.34
C ARG A 26 -6.10 -2.70 13.43
N PHE A 27 -6.43 -1.55 14.01
CA PHE A 27 -5.73 -1.01 15.16
C PHE A 27 -6.67 -1.01 16.35
N GLU A 28 -6.30 -1.77 17.38
CA GLU A 28 -7.06 -1.87 18.62
C GLU A 28 -6.38 -1.07 19.73
N HIS A 29 -7.15 -0.20 20.37
CA HIS A 29 -6.72 0.61 21.50
C HIS A 29 -7.72 0.47 22.65
N THR A 30 -7.32 0.83 23.87
CA THR A 30 -8.18 0.77 25.08
C THR A 30 -9.48 1.57 24.98
N LYS A 31 -9.59 2.46 24.00
CA LYS A 31 -10.74 3.35 23.76
C LYS A 31 -11.62 2.92 22.59
N GLY A 32 -11.25 1.85 21.88
CA GLY A 32 -11.97 1.39 20.70
C GLY A 32 -11.06 0.87 19.61
N ILE A 33 -11.68 0.53 18.49
CA ILE A 33 -11.06 -0.12 17.35
C ILE A 33 -11.18 0.80 16.14
N ILE A 34 -10.07 0.98 15.43
CA ILE A 34 -10.02 1.56 14.10
C ILE A 34 -9.86 0.39 13.12
N ASP A 35 -10.83 0.21 12.22
CA ASP A 35 -10.81 -0.85 11.22
C ASP A 35 -10.85 -0.22 9.82
N LEU A 36 -9.75 -0.36 9.07
CA LEU A 36 -9.60 0.16 7.72
C LEU A 36 -9.88 -0.90 6.65
N THR A 37 -10.29 -2.12 7.04
CA THR A 37 -10.45 -3.25 6.11
C THR A 37 -11.43 -2.94 4.98
N SER A 38 -12.42 -2.09 5.22
CA SER A 38 -13.41 -1.68 4.20
C SER A 38 -12.86 -0.77 3.11
N LEU A 39 -11.66 -0.21 3.27
CA LEU A 39 -11.05 0.69 2.29
C LEU A 39 -10.24 -0.07 1.23
N GLY A 40 -9.81 -1.29 1.54
CA GLY A 40 -9.02 -2.12 0.64
C GLY A 40 -9.90 -3.03 -0.22
N ARG A 41 -9.48 -3.25 -1.47
CA ARG A 41 -10.03 -4.29 -2.34
C ARG A 41 -9.33 -5.62 -2.13
N THR A 42 -10.06 -6.72 -2.34
CA THR A 42 -9.55 -8.10 -2.20
C THR A 42 -9.44 -8.85 -3.52
N ASP A 43 -9.81 -8.22 -4.62
CA ASP A 43 -9.80 -8.79 -5.97
C ASP A 43 -8.42 -8.70 -6.66
N GLY A 44 -7.41 -8.22 -5.94
CA GLY A 44 -6.05 -8.05 -6.45
C GLY A 44 -5.86 -6.78 -7.29
N THR A 45 -6.84 -5.87 -7.31
CA THR A 45 -6.76 -4.57 -8.00
C THR A 45 -6.61 -3.41 -7.01
N ALA A 46 -6.13 -2.26 -7.48
CA ALA A 46 -6.07 -1.06 -6.66
C ALA A 46 -7.48 -0.59 -6.25
N ALA A 47 -7.65 -0.23 -4.97
CA ALA A 47 -8.86 0.42 -4.50
C ALA A 47 -8.97 1.86 -5.04
N TYR A 48 -7.82 2.52 -5.19
CA TYR A 48 -7.67 3.88 -5.71
C TYR A 48 -6.65 3.84 -6.85
N PRO A 49 -7.08 3.55 -8.08
CA PRO A 49 -6.22 3.56 -9.26
C PRO A 49 -6.06 4.97 -9.81
N ASP A 50 -4.91 5.24 -10.41
CA ASP A 50 -4.65 6.42 -11.23
C ASP A 50 -4.89 7.80 -10.55
N GLU A 51 -4.58 7.90 -9.26
CA GLU A 51 -4.74 9.13 -8.48
C GLU A 51 -3.61 10.13 -8.77
N GLU A 52 -3.97 11.36 -9.14
CA GLU A 52 -3.02 12.46 -9.32
C GLU A 52 -2.54 13.01 -7.97
N SER A 53 -1.27 13.41 -7.91
CA SER A 53 -0.75 14.08 -6.71
C SER A 53 -1.32 15.49 -6.55
N SER A 54 -1.43 15.95 -5.30
CA SER A 54 -1.70 17.37 -4.99
C SER A 54 -0.56 17.92 -4.14
N PRO A 55 0.23 18.91 -4.65
CA PRO A 55 0.10 19.57 -5.95
C PRO A 55 0.38 18.64 -7.15
N PRO A 56 -0.11 18.98 -8.36
CA PRO A 56 0.08 18.16 -9.56
C PRO A 56 1.56 17.94 -9.86
N THR A 57 1.91 16.69 -10.19
CA THR A 57 3.22 16.29 -10.69
C THR A 57 3.05 15.47 -11.96
N GLU A 58 4.15 15.07 -12.59
CA GLU A 58 4.15 14.11 -13.71
C GLU A 58 3.81 12.67 -13.28
N PHE A 59 3.61 12.42 -11.99
CA PHE A 59 3.39 11.08 -11.45
C PHE A 59 1.93 10.84 -11.11
N ILE A 60 1.50 9.63 -11.45
CA ILE A 60 0.20 9.06 -11.11
C ILE A 60 0.44 7.91 -10.12
N TYR A 61 -0.46 7.76 -9.15
CA TYR A 61 -0.33 6.73 -8.11
C TYR A 61 -1.56 5.84 -8.05
N SER A 62 -1.32 4.53 -7.99
CA SER A 62 -2.35 3.55 -7.64
C SER A 62 -2.04 2.99 -6.26
N TYR A 63 -3.05 2.79 -5.41
CA TYR A 63 -2.85 2.19 -4.10
C TYR A 63 -4.03 1.36 -3.61
N ASN A 64 -3.71 0.37 -2.78
CA ASN A 64 -4.68 -0.49 -2.12
C ASN A 64 -4.29 -0.63 -0.64
N PRO A 65 -5.04 -0.01 0.28
CA PRO A 65 -4.85 -0.25 1.70
C PRO A 65 -5.04 -1.74 2.02
N CYS A 66 -4.32 -2.25 3.03
CA CYS A 66 -4.54 -3.57 3.64
C CYS A 66 -4.18 -4.81 2.81
N LYS A 67 -4.29 -4.73 1.48
CA LYS A 67 -4.17 -5.87 0.58
C LYS A 67 -3.24 -5.49 -0.57
N PRO A 68 -2.28 -6.37 -0.92
CA PRO A 68 -1.46 -6.12 -2.08
C PRO A 68 -2.32 -6.17 -3.35
N PHE A 69 -1.88 -5.45 -4.37
CA PHE A 69 -2.42 -5.52 -5.72
C PHE A 69 -1.27 -5.65 -6.71
N SER A 70 -1.60 -6.01 -7.96
CA SER A 70 -0.67 -5.99 -9.07
C SER A 70 -1.29 -5.26 -10.26
N GLU A 71 -0.51 -4.45 -10.97
CA GLU A 71 -0.98 -3.66 -12.12
C GLU A 71 -0.03 -3.79 -13.31
N GLU A 72 -0.56 -4.21 -14.46
CA GLU A 72 0.21 -4.40 -15.70
C GLU A 72 1.46 -5.31 -15.52
N TYR A 73 2.62 -4.90 -16.06
CA TYR A 73 3.90 -5.61 -15.99
C TYR A 73 4.86 -5.04 -14.93
N ASP A 74 4.48 -3.93 -14.31
CA ASP A 74 5.22 -3.27 -13.24
C ASP A 74 4.47 -3.49 -11.91
N CYS A 75 5.05 -3.12 -10.75
CA CYS A 75 4.31 -3.14 -9.47
C CYS A 75 3.59 -4.46 -9.12
N ILE A 76 4.35 -5.52 -8.79
CA ILE A 76 3.82 -6.84 -8.41
C ILE A 76 3.73 -6.98 -6.89
N ASP A 77 2.56 -7.37 -6.39
CA ASP A 77 2.25 -7.57 -4.96
C ASP A 77 2.62 -6.37 -4.08
N VAL A 78 2.25 -5.16 -4.50
CA VAL A 78 2.56 -3.89 -3.82
C VAL A 78 1.34 -3.29 -3.13
N ALA A 79 1.58 -2.40 -2.15
CA ALA A 79 0.52 -1.58 -1.53
C ALA A 79 0.30 -0.24 -2.26
N VAL A 80 1.33 0.25 -2.96
CA VAL A 80 1.33 1.50 -3.73
C VAL A 80 2.19 1.30 -4.98
N CYS A 81 1.72 1.79 -6.12
CA CYS A 81 2.45 1.86 -7.38
C CYS A 81 2.57 3.34 -7.81
N GLN A 82 3.72 3.69 -8.39
CA GLN A 82 3.98 5.02 -8.95
C GLN A 82 4.28 4.88 -10.45
N CYS A 83 3.55 5.63 -11.26
CA CYS A 83 3.64 5.62 -12.72
C CYS A 83 3.99 7.01 -13.27
N LEU A 84 4.68 7.01 -14.41
CA LEU A 84 4.93 8.17 -15.29
C LEU A 84 4.04 8.08 -16.53
#